data_AF-A0A428XWB5-F1
#
_entry.id   AF-A0A428XWB5-F1
#
_cell.length_a   1.000
_cell.length_b   1.000
_cell.length_c   1.000
_cell.angle_alpha   90.00
_cell.angle_beta   90.00
_cell.angle_gamma   90.00
#
_symmetry.space_group_name_H-M   'P 1'
#
loop_
_entity.id
_entity.type
_entity.pdbx_description
1 polymer ?
#
loop_
_entity_poly.entity_id
_entity_poly.type
_entity_poly.pdbx_seq_one_letter_code
_entity_poly.pdbx_strand_id
1 'polypeptide(L)'
;MQRSIYLAKGTYEWRQFLGKYTGVGTTMRIPAGNYTWRDCLYPIDGADGWDYRHQTELYRQGNPGFHLDGMWGLATSTDYTWGSFLDPAF
;
A
#
# COMPACT_ATOMS: atom_id res chain seq x y z
N MET A 1 2.65 -13.03 2.58
CA MET A 1 1.44 -13.63 1.98
C MET A 1 1.19 -12.98 0.63
N GLN A 2 0.85 -13.76 -0.40
CA GLN A 2 0.51 -13.27 -1.73
C GLN A 2 -1.01 -13.39 -1.92
N ARG A 3 -1.70 -12.29 -2.26
CA ARG A 3 -3.16 -12.30 -2.48
C ARG A 3 -3.45 -11.95 -3.94
N SER A 4 -4.30 -12.74 -4.59
CA SER A 4 -4.78 -12.44 -5.94
C SER A 4 -6.08 -11.63 -5.86
N ILE A 5 -6.21 -10.59 -6.68
CA ILE A 5 -7.39 -9.74 -6.77
C ILE A 5 -7.71 -9.47 -8.24
N TYR A 6 -9.00 -9.51 -8.60
CA TYR A 6 -9.46 -9.02 -9.89
C TYR A 6 -9.83 -7.54 -9.77
N LEU A 7 -9.32 -6.72 -10.68
CA LEU A 7 -9.66 -5.30 -10.79
C LEU A 7 -10.35 -5.03 -12.12
N ALA A 8 -11.41 -4.23 -12.09
CA ALA A 8 -12.03 -3.70 -13.30
C ALA A 8 -11.15 -2.60 -13.92
N LYS A 9 -11.33 -2.33 -15.21
CA LYS A 9 -10.66 -1.19 -15.85
C LYS A 9 -11.17 0.10 -15.23
N GLY A 10 -10.28 0.94 -14.73
CA GLY A 10 -10.70 2.18 -14.08
C GLY A 10 -9.54 3.07 -13.64
N THR A 11 -9.90 4.21 -13.07
CA THR A 11 -8.99 5.06 -12.31
C THR A 11 -9.22 4.78 -10.84
N TYR A 12 -8.14 4.52 -10.11
CA TYR A 12 -8.18 4.20 -8.69
C TYR A 12 -7.35 5.20 -7.93
N GLU A 13 -7.87 5.65 -6.80
CA GLU A 13 -7.07 6.25 -5.75
C GLU A 13 -6.45 5.13 -4.91
N TRP A 14 -5.12 5.12 -4.84
CA TRP A 14 -4.37 4.19 -4.01
C TRP A 14 -3.72 4.92 -2.86
N ARG A 15 -4.03 4.53 -1.62
CA ARG A 15 -3.38 5.11 -0.44
C ARG A 15 -2.99 4.06 0.59
N GLN A 16 -2.04 4.46 1.42
CA GLN A 16 -1.67 3.79 2.66
C GLN A 16 -2.36 4.43 3.85
N PHE A 17 -2.58 3.67 4.92
CA PHE A 17 -3.07 4.17 6.19
C PHE A 17 -2.35 3.53 7.39
N LEU A 18 -2.35 4.28 8.49
CA LEU A 18 -1.94 3.84 9.82
C LEU A 18 -2.93 4.40 10.85
N GLY A 19 -3.66 3.52 11.52
CA GLY A 19 -4.79 3.89 12.36
C GLY A 19 -5.83 4.67 11.57
N LYS A 20 -6.09 5.90 12.01
CA LYS A 20 -7.03 6.84 11.36
C LYS A 20 -6.37 7.75 10.31
N TYR A 21 -5.05 7.68 10.16
CA TYR A 21 -4.29 8.59 9.30
C TYR A 21 -4.04 7.97 7.94
N THR A 22 -4.25 8.74 6.88
CA THR A 22 -3.83 8.38 5.52
C THR A 22 -2.47 8.98 5.23
N GLY A 23 -1.59 8.21 4.60
CA GLY A 23 -0.22 8.60 4.30
C GLY A 23 -0.02 8.89 2.83
N VAL A 24 1.08 8.37 2.29
CA VAL A 24 1.40 8.44 0.86
C VAL A 24 0.26 7.84 0.04
N GLY A 25 0.03 8.43 -1.12
CA GLY A 25 -0.99 7.98 -2.06
C GLY A 25 -0.74 8.48 -3.47
N THR A 26 -1.43 7.88 -4.43
CA THR A 26 -1.41 8.26 -5.84
C THR A 26 -2.72 7.90 -6.52
N THR A 27 -2.98 8.52 -7.67
CA THR A 27 -4.08 8.15 -8.55
C THR A 27 -3.52 7.45 -9.78
N MET A 28 -4.06 6.30 -10.14
CA MET A 28 -3.56 5.53 -11.28
C MET A 28 -4.66 4.88 -12.10
N ARG A 29 -4.41 4.77 -13.40
CA ARG A 29 -5.28 4.07 -14.33
C ARG A 29 -4.85 2.62 -14.45
N ILE A 30 -5.73 1.71 -14.05
CA ILE A 30 -5.46 0.27 -13.99
C ILE A 30 -6.29 -0.43 -15.07
N PRO A 31 -5.67 -1.20 -15.98
CA PRO A 31 -6.38 -2.11 -16.89
C PRO A 31 -7.17 -3.19 -16.15
N ALA A 32 -8.23 -3.71 -16.76
CA ALA A 32 -8.93 -4.85 -16.17
C ALA A 32 -8.02 -6.10 -16.13
N GLY A 33 -8.06 -6.84 -15.03
CA GLY A 33 -7.33 -8.11 -14.94
C GLY A 33 -7.12 -8.61 -13.51
N ASN A 34 -6.49 -9.78 -13.43
CA ASN A 34 -6.01 -10.34 -12.17
C ASN A 34 -4.63 -9.76 -11.85
N TYR A 35 -4.50 -9.30 -10.61
CA TYR A 35 -3.27 -8.76 -10.05
C TYR A 35 -2.92 -9.53 -8.80
N THR A 36 -1.63 -9.60 -8.52
CA THR A 36 -1.17 -9.92 -7.20
C THR A 36 -0.98 -8.64 -6.40
N TRP A 37 -1.60 -8.61 -5.22
CA TRP A 37 -1.39 -7.59 -4.21
C TRP A 37 -0.38 -8.08 -3.16
N ARG A 38 0.59 -7.24 -2.84
CA ARG A 38 1.50 -7.40 -1.71
C ARG A 38 1.52 -6.13 -0.88
N ASP A 39 1.31 -6.25 0.43
CA ASP A 39 1.33 -5.14 1.40
C ASP A 39 2.25 -5.54 2.55
N CYS A 40 3.30 -4.76 2.78
CA CYS A 40 4.35 -5.08 3.74
C CYS A 40 4.68 -3.85 4.59
N LEU A 41 4.66 -4.03 5.90
CA LEU A 41 5.17 -3.06 6.86
C LEU A 41 6.37 -3.69 7.56
N TYR A 42 7.51 -3.00 7.57
CA TYR A 42 8.72 -3.50 8.22
C TYR A 42 9.44 -2.37 8.98
N PRO A 43 10.01 -2.68 10.15
CA PRO A 43 10.77 -1.70 10.91
C PRO A 43 12.03 -1.28 10.13
N ILE A 44 12.43 -0.02 10.29
CA ILE A 44 13.69 0.49 9.75
C ILE A 44 14.69 0.64 10.90
N ASP A 45 15.84 -0.01 10.79
CA ASP A 45 16.94 0.20 11.73
C ASP A 45 17.53 1.60 11.57
N GLY A 46 17.67 2.33 12.68
CA GLY A 46 18.45 3.58 12.75
C GLY A 46 17.69 4.86 13.07
N ALA A 47 16.35 4.84 13.13
CA ALA A 47 15.55 5.99 13.54
C ALA A 47 14.70 5.63 14.76
N ASP A 48 15.21 5.98 15.94
CA ASP A 48 14.63 5.92 17.30
C ASP A 48 13.86 4.64 17.72
N GLY A 49 13.84 3.59 16.90
CA GLY A 49 13.10 2.35 17.10
C GLY A 49 11.61 2.42 16.73
N TRP A 50 11.13 3.54 16.20
CA TRP A 50 9.69 3.80 15.97
C TRP A 50 9.30 4.02 14.52
N ASP A 51 10.25 3.93 13.59
CA ASP A 51 10.00 4.14 12.17
C ASP A 51 9.79 2.83 11.41
N TYR A 52 8.76 2.84 10.57
CA TYR A 52 8.37 1.70 9.74
C TYR A 52 8.29 2.14 8.28
N ARG A 53 8.82 1.30 7.39
CA ARG A 53 8.62 1.44 5.95
C ARG A 53 7.43 0.61 5.54
N HIS A 54 6.53 1.23 4.80
CA HIS A 54 5.33 0.62 4.28
C HIS A 54 5.42 0.54 2.75
N GLN A 55 5.52 -0.68 2.24
CA GLN A 55 5.59 -0.96 0.81
C GLN A 55 4.36 -1.72 0.36
N THR A 56 3.68 -1.18 -0.65
CA THR A 56 2.52 -1.79 -1.25
C THR A 56 2.72 -1.90 -2.75
N GLU A 57 2.41 -3.07 -3.30
CA GLU A 57 2.68 -3.42 -4.68
C GLU A 57 1.50 -4.16 -5.30
N LEU A 58 1.20 -3.77 -6.54
CA LEU A 58 0.20 -4.40 -7.37
C LEU A 58 0.85 -4.80 -8.69
N TYR A 59 1.11 -6.09 -8.87
CA TYR A 59 1.82 -6.59 -10.06
C TYR A 59 1.00 -7.60 -10.84
N ARG A 60 1.23 -7.63 -12.15
CA ARG A 60 0.67 -8.58 -13.10
C ARG A 60 1.81 -9.14 -13.94
N GLN A 61 1.76 -10.44 -14.24
CA GLN A 61 2.76 -11.10 -15.07
C GLN A 61 2.93 -10.35 -16.40
N GLY A 62 4.17 -9.98 -16.74
CA GLY A 62 4.50 -9.25 -17.96
C GLY A 62 4.26 -7.74 -17.94
N ASN A 63 3.96 -7.13 -16.78
CA ASN A 63 3.80 -5.69 -16.63
C ASN A 63 4.67 -5.19 -15.46
N PRO A 64 5.42 -4.08 -15.59
CA PRO A 64 6.05 -3.44 -14.43
C PRO A 64 4.93 -3.13 -13.42
N GLY A 65 4.96 -3.81 -12.28
CA GLY A 65 3.94 -3.63 -11.25
C GLY A 65 3.88 -2.18 -10.77
N PHE A 66 2.71 -1.79 -10.27
CA PHE A 66 2.56 -0.55 -9.54
C PHE A 66 3.12 -0.71 -8.13
N HIS A 67 3.79 0.32 -7.62
CA HIS A 67 4.29 0.32 -6.25
C HIS A 67 4.06 1.67 -5.59
N LEU A 68 3.91 1.65 -4.28
CA LEU A 68 3.86 2.82 -3.44
C LEU A 68 4.67 2.54 -2.17
N ASP A 69 5.51 3.50 -1.79
CA ASP A 69 6.47 3.39 -0.69
C ASP A 69 6.32 4.61 0.22
N GLY A 70 6.17 4.37 1.51
CA GLY A 70 5.94 5.39 2.52
C GLY A 70 6.62 5.08 3.84
N MET A 71 6.78 6.10 4.68
CA MET A 71 7.32 5.97 6.03
C MET A 71 6.27 6.36 7.07
N TRP A 72 6.27 5.63 8.18
CA TRP A 72 5.46 5.91 9.35
C TRP A 72 6.34 6.02 10.58
N GLY A 73 6.25 7.14 11.29
CA GLY A 73 6.83 7.27 12.63
C GLY A 73 5.74 7.07 13.69
N LEU A 74 5.99 6.16 14.63
CA LEU A 74 5.10 5.93 15.76
C LEU A 74 5.47 6.85 16.92
N ALA A 75 4.50 7.60 17.45
CA ALA A 75 4.73 8.46 18.60
C ALA A 75 4.62 7.72 19.95
N THR A 76 3.96 6.55 19.96
CA THR A 76 3.64 5.81 21.19
C THR A 76 3.69 4.31 20.97
N SER A 77 4.03 3.55 22.01
CA SER A 77 3.96 2.08 22.01
C SER A 77 2.53 1.60 22.24
N THR A 78 1.83 1.29 21.16
CA THR A 78 0.47 0.73 21.20
C THR A 78 0.22 -0.09 19.94
N ASP A 79 -0.90 -0.81 19.91
CA ASP A 79 -1.37 -1.48 18.71
C ASP A 79 -1.86 -0.46 17.67
N TYR A 80 -1.47 -0.67 16.42
CA TYR A 80 -1.93 0.11 15.27
C TYR A 80 -2.53 -0.81 14.22
N THR A 81 -3.66 -0.41 13.64
CA THR A 81 -4.12 -0.96 12.36
C THR A 81 -3.34 -0.32 11.23
N TRP A 82 -3.04 -1.06 10.17
CA TRP A 82 -2.31 -0.56 9.03
C TRP A 82 -2.74 -1.30 7.76
N GLY A 83 -2.42 -0.70 6.62
CA GLY A 83 -2.59 -1.33 5.33
C GLY A 83 -2.78 -0.31 4.22
N SER A 84 -3.12 -0.81 3.06
CA SER A 84 -3.35 -0.02 1.85
C SER A 84 -4.71 -0.33 1.24
N PHE A 85 -5.30 0.64 0.53
CA PHE A 85 -6.59 0.48 -0.13
C PHE A 85 -6.58 1.04 -1.55
N LEU A 86 -7.34 0.39 -2.45
CA LEU A 86 -7.69 0.94 -3.76
C LEU A 86 -9.17 1.37 -3.71
N ASP A 87 -9.41 2.65 -3.92
CA ASP A 87 -10.74 3.22 -4.05
C ASP A 87 -11.02 3.56 -5.52
N PRO A 88 -11.94 2.84 -6.19
CA PRO A 88 -12.29 3.13 -7.57
C PRO A 88 -13.08 4.44 -7.68
N ALA A 89 -12.58 5.37 -8.49
CA ALA A 89 -13.33 6.54 -8.92
C ALA A 89 -14.22 6.14 -10.12
N PHE A 90 -15.44 5.69 -9.84
CA PHE A 90 -16.46 5.37 -10.85
C PHE A 90 -17.29 6.60 -11.24
#